data_AF-A0A2I9D7L2-F1
#
_entry.id   AF-A0A2I9D7L2-F1
#
_cell.length_a   1.000
_cell.length_b   1.000
_cell.length_c   1.000
_cell.angle_alpha   90.00
_cell.angle_beta   90.00
_cell.angle_gamma   90.00
#
_symmetry.space_group_name_H-M   'P 1'
#
loop_
_entity.id
_entity.type
_entity.pdbx_description
1 polymer ?
#
loop_
_entity_poly.entity_id
_entity_poly.type
_entity_poly.pdbx_seq_one_letter_code
_entity_poly.pdbx_strand_id
1 'polypeptide(L)'
;MGPRPGPDGRLALTFPLGDKKMAGVAARDIGRVAYGIFKRGLELAGQRIGVAGEHLSGSEMARILGEALGREVVYHEVSPEAYRRLGFPGADDLGNMFQAYRDLDTHFS
;
A
#
# COMPACT_ATOMS: atom_id res chain seq x y z
N MET A 1 2.63 9.35 -3.94
CA MET A 1 3.48 8.47 -3.09
C MET A 1 4.35 7.63 -4.01
N GLY A 2 5.64 7.51 -3.73
CA GLY A 2 6.58 6.74 -4.55
C GLY A 2 8.00 6.86 -4.00
N PRO A 3 8.95 6.03 -4.48
CA PRO A 3 10.33 6.05 -4.00
C PRO A 3 10.97 7.43 -4.16
N ARG A 4 11.74 7.86 -3.16
CA ARG A 4 12.47 9.14 -3.16
C ARG A 4 13.98 8.90 -3.06
N PRO A 5 14.83 9.74 -3.67
CA PRO A 5 16.26 9.63 -3.48
C PRO A 5 16.65 9.79 -2.01
N GLY A 6 17.43 8.85 -1.49
CA GLY A 6 18.07 8.93 -0.18
C GLY A 6 19.39 9.71 -0.23
N PRO A 7 20.03 9.94 0.92
CA PRO A 7 21.33 10.63 1.01
C PRO A 7 22.45 9.94 0.23
N ASP A 8 22.34 8.63 0.01
CA ASP A 8 23.27 7.79 -0.76
C ASP A 8 22.94 7.75 -2.27
N GLY A 9 21.93 8.50 -2.72
CA GLY A 9 21.49 8.55 -4.11
C GLY A 9 20.64 7.36 -4.57
N ARG A 10 20.41 6.35 -3.71
CA ARG A 10 19.50 5.23 -4.00
C ARG A 10 18.05 5.64 -3.78
N LEU A 11 17.12 5.00 -4.48
CA LEU A 11 15.70 5.26 -4.28
C LEU A 11 15.21 4.51 -3.04
N ALA A 12 14.59 5.20 -2.11
CA ALA A 12 14.01 4.62 -0.91
C ALA A 12 12.48 4.66 -0.98
N LEU A 13 11.86 3.50 -0.79
CA LEU A 13 10.44 3.38 -0.48
C LEU A 13 10.28 3.39 1.04
N THR A 14 9.78 4.49 1.59
CA THR A 14 9.66 4.68 3.04
C THR A 14 8.21 4.50 3.47
N PHE A 15 7.90 3.41 4.16
CA PHE A 15 6.59 3.15 4.75
C PHE A 15 6.72 2.51 6.14
N PRO A 16 5.74 2.72 7.05
CA PRO A 16 5.77 2.14 8.39
C PRO A 16 5.04 0.78 8.44
N LEU A 17 5.41 -0.15 7.55
CA LEU A 17 4.75 -1.46 7.43
C LEU A 17 5.48 -2.61 8.15
N GLY A 18 6.73 -2.42 8.59
CA GLY A 18 7.55 -3.52 9.09
C GLY A 18 7.68 -4.63 8.05
N ASP A 19 7.45 -5.87 8.47
CA ASP A 19 7.42 -7.08 7.65
C ASP A 19 6.02 -7.44 7.11
N LYS A 20 5.00 -6.63 7.43
CA LYS A 20 3.60 -6.91 7.09
C LYS A 20 3.29 -6.65 5.63
N LYS A 21 2.33 -7.42 5.13
CA LYS A 21 1.82 -7.28 3.76
C LYS A 21 0.67 -6.28 3.74
N MET A 22 0.59 -5.51 2.66
CA MET A 22 -0.51 -4.60 2.41
C MET A 22 -1.22 -5.00 1.13
N ALA A 23 -2.54 -5.03 1.18
CA ALA A 23 -3.38 -5.21 0.01
C ALA A 23 -3.24 -4.01 -0.94
N GLY A 24 -2.93 -4.28 -2.20
CA GLY A 24 -2.82 -3.29 -3.27
C GLY A 24 -3.75 -3.63 -4.42
N VAL A 25 -4.26 -2.61 -5.10
CA VAL A 25 -4.98 -2.77 -6.37
C VAL A 25 -4.62 -1.64 -7.32
N ALA A 26 -4.42 -1.97 -8.59
CA ALA A 26 -4.26 -0.94 -9.61
C ALA A 26 -5.57 -0.16 -9.77
N ALA A 27 -5.52 1.16 -9.69
CA ALA A 27 -6.71 2.02 -9.75
C ALA A 27 -7.59 1.76 -10.99
N ARG A 28 -6.97 1.41 -12.13
CA ARG A 28 -7.67 1.06 -13.39
C ARG A 28 -8.54 -0.19 -13.28
N ASP A 29 -8.22 -1.11 -12.37
CA ASP A 29 -8.91 -2.38 -12.23
C ASP A 29 -10.10 -2.29 -11.25
N ILE A 30 -10.15 -1.25 -10.40
CA ILE A 30 -11.29 -0.99 -9.49
C ILE A 30 -12.60 -0.87 -10.29
N GLY A 31 -12.59 -0.17 -11.42
CA GLY A 31 -13.77 -0.02 -12.28
C GLY A 31 -14.28 -1.35 -12.84
N ARG A 32 -13.37 -2.29 -13.15
CA ARG A 32 -13.73 -3.63 -13.63
C ARG A 32 -14.35 -4.47 -12.52
N VAL A 33 -13.82 -4.36 -11.30
CA VAL A 33 -14.40 -5.02 -10.11
C VAL A 33 -15.81 -4.48 -9.85
N ALA A 34 -15.99 -3.16 -9.84
CA ALA A 34 -17.30 -2.54 -9.64
C ALA A 34 -18.31 -2.97 -10.72
N TYR A 35 -17.89 -3.02 -11.99
CA TYR A 35 -18.73 -3.52 -13.08
C TYR A 35 -19.18 -4.98 -12.87
N GLY A 36 -18.29 -5.84 -12.40
CA GLY A 36 -18.61 -7.22 -12.03
C GLY A 36 -19.65 -7.31 -10.91
N ILE A 37 -19.51 -6.46 -9.88
CA ILE A 37 -20.48 -6.38 -8.78
C ILE A 37 -21.87 -5.96 -9.31
N PHE A 38 -21.95 -4.90 -10.12
CA PHE A 38 -23.23 -4.44 -10.67
C PHE A 38 -23.91 -5.47 -11.58
N LYS A 39 -23.14 -6.27 -12.33
CA LYS A 39 -23.68 -7.37 -13.13
C LYS A 39 -24.40 -8.45 -12.33
N ARG A 40 -24.07 -8.61 -11.05
CA ARG A 40 -24.73 -9.57 -10.15
C ARG A 40 -26.03 -9.04 -9.53
N GLY A 41 -26.43 -7.82 -9.87
CA GLY A 41 -27.68 -7.22 -9.39
C GLY A 41 -27.70 -7.09 -7.87
N LEU A 42 -28.77 -7.57 -7.23
CA LEU A 42 -28.97 -7.44 -5.79
C LEU A 42 -28.29 -8.55 -4.97
N GLU A 43 -27.66 -9.53 -5.61
CA GLU A 43 -27.06 -10.69 -4.92
C GLU A 43 -26.03 -10.28 -3.86
N LEU A 44 -25.29 -9.21 -4.13
CA LEU A 44 -24.23 -8.68 -3.28
C LEU A 44 -24.66 -7.49 -2.42
N ALA A 45 -25.95 -7.14 -2.43
CA ALA A 45 -26.45 -6.01 -1.66
C ALA A 45 -26.23 -6.21 -0.15
N GLY A 46 -25.71 -5.19 0.52
CA GLY A 46 -25.41 -5.23 1.96
C GLY A 46 -24.11 -5.95 2.34
N GLN A 47 -23.38 -6.53 1.38
CA GLN A 47 -22.11 -7.19 1.63
C GLN A 47 -20.94 -6.20 1.58
N ARG A 48 -19.88 -6.48 2.35
CA ARG A 48 -18.58 -5.80 2.24
C ARG A 48 -17.66 -6.67 1.38
N ILE A 49 -17.11 -6.09 0.31
CA ILE A 49 -16.26 -6.81 -0.64
C ILE A 49 -14.88 -6.17 -0.63
N GLY A 50 -13.88 -6.92 -0.18
CA GLY A 50 -12.47 -6.53 -0.27
C GLY A 50 -12.01 -6.53 -1.73
N VAL A 51 -11.14 -5.57 -2.09
CA VAL A 51 -10.58 -5.45 -3.43
C VAL A 51 -9.06 -5.42 -3.33
N ALA A 52 -8.43 -6.49 -3.77
CA ALA A 52 -6.98 -6.62 -3.81
C ALA A 52 -6.56 -7.35 -5.09
N GLY A 53 -5.56 -6.81 -5.79
CA GLY A 53 -4.85 -7.48 -6.88
C GLY A 53 -3.57 -8.16 -6.40
N GLU A 54 -2.97 -7.67 -5.30
CA GLU A 54 -1.74 -8.20 -4.73
C GLU A 54 -1.67 -7.95 -3.22
N HIS A 55 -0.85 -8.73 -2.53
CA HIS A 55 -0.51 -8.55 -1.12
C HIS A 55 1.01 -8.58 -0.99
N LEU A 56 1.59 -7.39 -0.83
CA LEU A 56 3.05 -7.23 -0.85
C LEU A 56 3.55 -6.66 0.47
N SER A 57 4.71 -7.13 0.92
CA SER A 57 5.50 -6.45 1.93
C SER A 57 6.19 -5.21 1.34
N GLY A 58 6.67 -4.30 2.20
CA GLY A 58 7.46 -3.15 1.74
C GLY A 58 8.70 -3.55 0.93
N SER A 59 9.36 -4.65 1.30
CA SER A 59 10.52 -5.18 0.57
C SER A 59 10.15 -5.77 -0.79
N GLU A 60 9.03 -6.49 -0.90
CA GLU A 60 8.52 -6.99 -2.18
C GLU A 60 8.14 -5.83 -3.12
N MET A 61 7.46 -4.80 -2.59
CA MET A 61 7.13 -3.57 -3.35
C MET A 61 8.40 -2.88 -3.87
N ALA A 62 9.40 -2.70 -3.01
CA ALA A 62 10.67 -2.08 -3.40
C ALA A 62 11.37 -2.86 -4.51
N ARG A 63 11.45 -4.20 -4.39
CA ARG A 63 12.04 -5.06 -5.43
C ARG A 63 11.32 -4.90 -6.78
N ILE A 64 9.99 -5.01 -6.81
CA ILE A 64 9.19 -4.91 -8.03
C ILE A 64 9.33 -3.51 -8.67
N LEU A 65 9.32 -2.45 -7.84
CA LEU A 65 9.56 -1.09 -8.33
C LEU A 65 10.97 -0.93 -8.90
N GLY A 66 11.97 -1.55 -8.29
CA GLY A 66 13.34 -1.50 -8.79
C GLY A 66 13.49 -2.18 -10.16
N GLU A 67 12.86 -3.34 -10.33
CA GLU A 67 12.79 -4.04 -11.62
C GLU A 67 12.09 -3.18 -12.68
N ALA A 68 10.96 -2.57 -12.35
CA ALA A 68 10.19 -1.72 -13.27
C ALA A 68 10.91 -0.42 -13.64
N LEU A 69 11.71 0.15 -12.72
CA LEU A 69 12.44 1.39 -12.92
C LEU A 69 13.86 1.19 -13.49
N GLY A 70 14.36 -0.05 -13.53
CA GLY A 70 15.74 -0.36 -13.93
C GLY A 70 16.79 0.24 -12.97
N ARG A 71 16.42 0.48 -11.70
CA ARG A 71 17.28 1.11 -10.68
C ARG A 71 17.03 0.46 -9.33
N GLU A 72 18.05 0.39 -8.48
CA GLU A 72 17.89 -0.12 -7.13
C GLU A 72 16.89 0.74 -6.34
N VAL A 73 15.88 0.09 -5.77
CA VAL A 73 14.94 0.67 -4.81
C VAL A 73 15.04 -0.14 -3.52
N VAL A 74 15.31 0.54 -2.41
CA VAL A 74 15.41 -0.05 -1.08
C VAL A 74 14.16 0.25 -0.27
N TYR A 75 13.69 -0.74 0.50
CA TYR A 75 12.66 -0.49 1.51
C TYR A 75 13.32 0.08 2.76
N HIS A 76 12.81 1.22 3.22
CA HIS A 76 13.24 1.88 4.45
C HIS A 76 12.06 1.93 5.43
N GLU A 77 12.03 0.99 6.37
CA GLU A 77 11.02 0.99 7.42
C GLU A 77 11.21 2.21 8.34
N VAL A 78 10.11 2.86 8.71
CA VAL A 78 10.07 3.87 9.78
C VAL A 78 8.95 3.55 10.75
N SER A 79 8.96 4.14 11.95
CA SER A 79 7.80 4.01 12.84
C SER A 79 6.61 4.82 12.31
N PRO A 80 5.35 4.45 12.64
CA PRO A 80 4.18 5.24 12.30
C PRO A 80 4.30 6.69 12.78
N GLU A 81 4.82 6.93 13.98
CA GLU A 81 5.03 8.28 14.54
C GLU A 81 6.06 9.07 13.72
N ALA A 82 7.15 8.44 13.28
CA ALA A 82 8.13 9.08 12.42
C ALA A 82 7.54 9.45 11.06
N TYR A 83 6.67 8.59 10.51
CA TYR A 83 5.99 8.83 9.25
C TYR A 83 5.02 10.02 9.32
N ARG A 84 4.22 10.11 10.38
CA ARG A 84 3.31 11.25 10.61
C ARG A 84 4.06 12.58 10.72
N ARG A 85 5.26 12.57 11.31
CA ARG A 85 6.13 13.75 11.43
C ARG A 85 6.76 14.23 10.12
N LEU A 86 6.56 13.53 8.99
CA LEU A 86 7.07 13.98 7.69
C LEU A 86 6.40 15.26 7.18
N GLY A 87 5.27 15.69 7.78
CA GLY A 87 4.72 17.04 7.61
C GLY A 87 4.09 17.34 6.25
N PHE A 88 3.94 16.35 5.37
CA PHE A 88 3.23 16.52 4.11
C PHE A 88 1.70 16.38 4.33
N PRO A 89 0.85 16.98 3.47
CA PRO A 89 -0.60 16.85 3.58
C PRO A 89 -1.06 15.39 3.59
N GLY A 90 -1.77 14.97 4.64
CA GLY A 90 -2.24 13.59 4.83
C GLY A 90 -1.24 12.63 5.48
N ALA A 91 -0.10 13.13 6.02
CA ALA A 91 0.86 12.30 6.72
C ALA A 91 0.27 11.58 7.95
N ASP A 92 -0.60 12.26 8.70
CA ASP A 92 -1.30 11.69 9.85
C ASP A 92 -2.22 10.53 9.45
N ASP A 93 -3.07 10.76 8.44
CA ASP A 93 -4.03 9.77 7.94
C ASP A 93 -3.32 8.54 7.37
N LEU A 94 -2.28 8.74 6.55
CA LEU A 94 -1.50 7.64 6.00
C LEU A 94 -0.72 6.89 7.08
N GLY A 95 -0.15 7.59 8.06
CA GLY A 95 0.50 6.95 9.21
C GLY A 95 -0.47 6.06 9.99
N ASN A 96 -1.71 6.53 10.21
CA ASN A 96 -2.78 5.74 10.82
C ASN A 96 -3.17 4.52 9.98
N MET A 97 -3.35 4.72 8.66
CA MET A 97 -3.71 3.65 7.73
C MET A 97 -2.64 2.54 7.71
N PHE A 98 -1.37 2.89 7.58
CA PHE A 98 -0.29 1.90 7.58
C PHE A 98 -0.15 1.19 8.93
N GLN A 99 -0.32 1.91 10.04
CA GLN A 99 -0.34 1.29 11.36
C GLN A 99 -1.48 0.28 11.49
N ALA A 100 -2.68 0.62 11.00
CA ALA A 100 -3.81 -0.31 10.98
C ALA A 100 -3.50 -1.56 10.13
N TYR A 101 -2.89 -1.41 8.95
CA TYR A 101 -2.43 -2.56 8.14
C TYR A 101 -1.40 -3.42 8.89
N ARG A 102 -0.44 -2.78 9.58
CA ARG A 102 0.63 -3.48 10.31
C ARG A 102 0.10 -4.24 11.53
N ASP A 103 -0.76 -3.60 12.31
CA ASP A 103 -1.13 -4.07 13.65
C ASP A 103 -2.45 -4.86 13.65
N LEU A 104 -3.31 -4.69 12.65
CA LEU A 104 -4.67 -5.26 12.57
C LEU A 104 -4.85 -6.23 11.37
N ASP A 105 -3.76 -6.83 10.89
CA ASP A 105 -3.64 -7.69 9.69
C ASP A 105 -4.76 -8.76 9.53
N THR A 106 -5.43 -9.16 10.62
CA THR A 106 -6.54 -10.14 10.59
C THR A 106 -7.90 -9.56 10.16
N HIS A 107 -8.05 -8.26 9.95
CA HIS A 107 -9.35 -7.61 9.69
C HIS A 107 -9.60 -7.26 8.21
N PHE A 108 -8.60 -7.42 7.35
CA PHE A 108 -8.63 -6.97 5.95
C PHE A 108 -8.38 -8.08 4.91
N SER A 109 -8.38 -9.35 5.35
CA SER A 109 -8.26 -10.54 4.48
C SER A 109 -9.61 -11.15 4.15
#